data_AF-A0A314U6K6-F1
#
_entry.id   AF-A0A314U6K6-F1
#
_cell.length_a   1.000
_cell.length_b   1.000
_cell.length_c   1.000
_cell.angle_alpha   90.00
_cell.angle_beta   90.00
_cell.angle_gamma   90.00
#
_symmetry.space_group_name_H-M   'P 1'
#
loop_
_entity.id
_entity.type
_entity.pdbx_description
1 polymer ?
#
loop_
_entity_poly.entity_id
_entity_poly.type
_entity_poly.pdbx_seq_one_letter_code
_entity_poly.pdbx_strand_id
1 'polypeptide(L)'
;MYKDSYAFPCTLLGLDEKEKGSSLTPFCCGYSGFEFLRVLHLEHVDVTSEVVEYFMSNCPTLERLSIHSATNLVDLRVVRPSISLKFLSIKYCLRLDSIEICDANLVSFVYVGLKISLLLSNMPSLVEVSFRNVPVVLIF
;
A
#
# COMPACT_ATOMS: atom_id res chain seq x y z
N MET A 1 15.12 -9.44 16.38
CA MET A 1 13.67 -9.55 16.14
C MET A 1 12.99 -8.50 17.00
N TYR A 2 12.35 -7.49 16.40
CA TYR A 2 11.53 -6.54 17.15
C TYR A 2 10.32 -7.29 17.68
N LYS A 3 10.11 -7.23 19.00
CA LYS A 3 9.35 -8.27 19.71
C LYS A 3 7.83 -8.06 19.67
N ASP A 4 7.33 -6.87 19.35
CA ASP A 4 5.88 -6.63 19.23
C ASP A 4 5.64 -5.49 18.23
N SER A 5 5.35 -5.79 16.95
CA SER A 5 4.84 -4.78 16.03
C SER A 5 3.36 -4.53 16.32
N TYR A 6 2.94 -3.26 16.34
CA TYR A 6 1.54 -2.92 16.58
C TYR A 6 0.70 -3.35 15.37
N ALA A 7 -0.21 -4.30 15.57
CA ALA A 7 -1.17 -4.68 14.54
C ALA A 7 -2.13 -3.52 14.25
N PHE A 8 -2.20 -3.10 12.99
CA PHE A 8 -3.15 -2.09 12.56
C PHE A 8 -4.58 -2.62 12.77
N PRO A 9 -5.48 -1.84 13.39
CA PRO A 9 -6.84 -2.27 13.66
C PRO A 9 -7.66 -2.23 12.36
N CYS A 10 -7.71 -3.34 11.64
CA CYS A 10 -8.50 -3.50 10.40
C CYS A 10 -10.00 -3.22 10.60
N THR A 11 -10.51 -3.38 11.84
CA THR A 11 -11.85 -2.92 12.26
C THR A 11 -12.10 -1.44 11.99
N LEU A 12 -11.08 -0.58 12.08
CA LEU A 12 -11.17 0.86 11.77
C LEU A 12 -11.62 1.09 10.31
N LEU A 13 -11.29 0.15 9.42
CA LEU A 13 -11.55 0.23 7.98
C LEU A 13 -12.76 -0.60 7.57
N GLY A 14 -13.45 -1.26 8.53
CA GLY A 14 -14.56 -2.16 8.25
C GLY A 14 -14.15 -3.46 7.53
N LEU A 15 -12.88 -3.87 7.62
CA LEU A 15 -12.36 -5.04 6.90
C LEU A 15 -12.64 -6.39 7.58
N ASP A 16 -13.23 -6.40 8.78
CA ASP A 16 -13.51 -7.62 9.58
C ASP A 16 -14.89 -8.24 9.34
N GLU A 17 -15.73 -7.69 8.45
CA GLU A 17 -17.09 -8.19 8.22
C GLU A 17 -17.13 -9.44 7.31
N LYS A 18 -16.75 -10.59 7.87
CA LYS A 18 -17.24 -11.89 7.42
C LYS A 18 -18.32 -12.37 8.38
N GLU A 19 -19.60 -12.23 7.97
CA GLU A 19 -20.72 -13.17 8.20
C GLU A 19 -22.09 -12.47 8.34
N LYS A 20 -22.92 -12.64 7.29
CA LYS A 20 -24.34 -13.09 7.28
C LYS A 20 -25.26 -12.20 6.45
N GLY A 21 -25.94 -12.87 5.52
CA GLY A 21 -26.85 -12.30 4.54
C GLY A 21 -27.82 -11.29 5.12
N SER A 22 -27.65 -10.04 4.72
CA SER A 22 -28.73 -9.13 4.40
C SER A 22 -28.17 -8.09 3.44
N SER A 23 -28.92 -7.80 2.39
CA SER A 23 -28.59 -6.80 1.40
C SER A 23 -28.58 -5.41 2.06
N LEU A 24 -27.41 -4.94 2.46
CA LEU A 24 -27.14 -3.51 2.61
C LEU A 24 -25.76 -3.28 2.01
N THR A 25 -25.77 -2.79 0.78
CA THR A 25 -24.78 -1.96 0.07
C THR A 25 -23.31 -2.01 0.54
N PRO A 26 -22.32 -2.20 -0.38
CA PRO A 26 -20.93 -1.90 -0.05
C PRO A 26 -20.86 -0.43 0.36
N PHE A 27 -20.64 -0.14 1.65
CA PHE A 27 -20.67 1.20 2.26
C PHE A 27 -21.01 2.33 1.27
N CYS A 28 -22.32 2.52 0.99
CA CYS A 28 -22.78 3.59 0.10
C CYS A 28 -22.69 4.99 0.74
N CYS A 29 -22.09 5.10 1.93
CA CYS A 29 -21.62 6.37 2.45
C CYS A 29 -20.11 6.45 2.13
N GLY A 30 -19.75 7.27 1.13
CA GLY A 30 -18.38 7.57 0.72
C GLY A 30 -17.51 8.25 1.79
N TYR A 31 -17.83 8.06 3.07
CA TYR A 31 -17.09 8.53 4.22
C TYR A 31 -16.04 7.48 4.58
N SER A 32 -14.89 7.52 3.92
CA SER A 32 -13.72 6.72 4.33
C SER A 32 -13.13 7.18 5.66
N GLY A 33 -13.66 8.24 6.29
CA GLY A 33 -13.06 8.91 7.45
C GLY A 33 -11.74 9.62 7.14
N PHE A 34 -11.20 9.40 5.94
CA PHE A 34 -9.88 9.82 5.47
C PHE A 34 -9.97 10.61 4.16
N GLU A 35 -11.11 11.27 3.90
CA GLU A 35 -11.38 12.03 2.68
C GLU A 35 -10.32 13.12 2.39
N PHE A 36 -9.70 13.64 3.45
CA PHE A 36 -8.67 14.68 3.37
C PHE A 36 -7.28 14.16 3.73
N LEU A 37 -7.11 12.84 3.89
CA LEU A 37 -5.81 12.25 4.19
C LEU A 37 -4.90 12.44 2.98
N ARG A 38 -3.84 13.25 3.14
CA ARG A 38 -2.85 13.54 2.09
C ARG A 38 -1.56 12.76 2.26
N VAL A 39 -1.19 12.47 3.50
CA VAL A 39 0.07 11.82 3.83
C VAL A 39 -0.19 10.76 4.88
N LEU A 40 0.19 9.52 4.58
CA LEU A 40 0.12 8.39 5.49
C LEU A 40 1.50 7.78 5.66
N HIS A 41 1.97 7.75 6.90
CA HIS A 41 3.24 7.12 7.30
C HIS A 41 2.95 6.03 8.31
N LEU A 42 3.28 4.79 7.95
CA LEU A 42 3.13 3.60 8.77
C LEU A 42 4.53 3.06 9.07
N GLU A 43 4.99 3.24 10.30
CA GLU A 43 6.33 2.82 10.73
C GLU A 43 6.23 1.91 11.94
N HIS A 44 6.78 0.70 11.83
CA HIS A 44 6.63 -0.37 12.83
C HIS A 44 5.16 -0.74 13.12
N VAL A 45 4.28 -0.41 12.19
CA VAL A 45 2.87 -0.80 12.19
C VAL A 45 2.71 -1.99 11.26
N ASP A 46 2.14 -3.05 11.81
CA ASP A 46 1.89 -4.27 11.10
C ASP A 46 0.58 -4.16 10.31
N VAL A 47 0.73 -4.09 8.99
CA VAL A 47 -0.36 -3.97 8.02
C VAL A 47 -0.30 -5.11 7.01
N THR A 48 -1.46 -5.50 6.51
CA THR A 48 -1.59 -6.44 5.40
C THR A 48 -1.76 -5.69 4.07
N SER A 49 -1.68 -6.43 2.97
CA SER A 49 -1.91 -5.93 1.61
C SER A 49 -3.29 -5.26 1.48
N GLU A 50 -4.33 -5.84 2.08
CA GLU A 50 -5.71 -5.33 2.05
C GLU A 50 -5.85 -3.96 2.73
N VAL A 51 -5.18 -3.76 3.87
CA VAL A 51 -5.17 -2.47 4.58
C VAL A 51 -4.52 -1.39 3.72
N VAL A 52 -3.42 -1.73 3.06
CA VAL A 52 -2.68 -0.82 2.19
C VAL A 52 -3.51 -0.44 0.95
N GLU A 53 -4.12 -1.43 0.31
CA GLU A 53 -5.03 -1.24 -0.83
C GLU A 53 -6.26 -0.40 -0.47
N TYR A 54 -6.81 -0.55 0.74
CA TYR A 54 -7.89 0.29 1.24
C TYR A 54 -7.51 1.76 1.18
N PHE A 55 -6.35 2.15 1.72
CA PHE A 55 -5.94 3.56 1.74
C PHE A 55 -5.72 4.10 0.32
N MET A 56 -5.14 3.30 -0.58
CA MET A 56 -4.91 3.72 -1.97
C MET A 56 -6.21 3.87 -2.78
N SER A 57 -7.26 3.14 -2.42
CA SER A 57 -8.54 3.12 -3.14
C SER A 57 -9.59 4.05 -2.54
N ASN A 58 -9.56 4.27 -1.22
CA ASN A 58 -10.60 4.99 -0.46
C ASN A 58 -10.16 6.36 0.06
N CYS A 59 -8.90 6.76 -0.13
CA CYS A 59 -8.41 8.09 0.23
C CYS A 59 -8.18 8.93 -1.04
N PRO A 60 -9.18 9.70 -1.50
CA PRO A 60 -9.11 10.41 -2.79
C PRO A 60 -8.04 11.50 -2.83
N THR A 61 -7.58 12.00 -1.68
CA THR A 61 -6.53 13.03 -1.58
C THR A 61 -5.15 12.49 -1.21
N LEU A 62 -4.97 11.17 -1.06
CA LEU A 62 -3.72 10.59 -0.57
C LEU A 62 -2.60 10.78 -1.58
N GLU A 63 -1.68 11.70 -1.29
CA GLU A 63 -0.54 12.04 -2.15
C GLU A 63 0.70 11.21 -1.85
N ARG A 64 0.90 10.83 -0.58
CA ARG A 64 2.09 10.12 -0.12
C ARG A 64 1.71 8.98 0.82
N LEU A 65 2.19 7.79 0.48
CA LEU A 65 2.13 6.60 1.32
C LEU A 65 3.55 6.11 1.60
N SER A 66 3.87 5.91 2.88
CA SER A 66 5.14 5.28 3.29
C SER A 66 4.88 4.16 4.29
N ILE A 67 5.43 2.99 4.02
CA ILE A 67 5.31 1.79 4.84
C ILE A 67 6.70 1.30 5.19
N HIS A 68 7.03 1.34 6.46
CA HIS A 68 8.33 1.00 7.01
C HIS A 68 8.16 -0.10 8.05
N SER A 69 8.93 -1.18 7.91
CA SER A 69 9.00 -2.26 8.89
C SER A 69 7.65 -2.96 9.18
N ALA A 70 6.80 -3.12 8.16
CA ALA A 70 5.57 -3.92 8.25
C ALA A 70 5.88 -5.41 8.13
N THR A 71 5.46 -6.21 9.10
CA THR A 71 5.83 -7.63 9.22
C THR A 71 4.88 -8.58 8.50
N ASN A 72 3.62 -8.20 8.28
CA ASN A 72 2.62 -8.99 7.59
C ASN A 72 2.31 -8.52 6.16
N LEU A 73 3.06 -7.55 5.64
CA LEU A 73 3.00 -7.17 4.23
C LEU A 73 3.78 -8.20 3.41
N VAL A 74 3.07 -9.10 2.72
CA VAL A 74 3.63 -10.21 1.94
C VAL A 74 3.69 -9.89 0.45
N ASP A 75 2.67 -9.20 -0.04
CA ASP A 75 2.54 -8.75 -1.42
C ASP A 75 1.97 -7.33 -1.44
N LEU A 76 2.13 -6.65 -2.57
CA LEU A 76 1.55 -5.32 -2.75
C LEU A 76 1.12 -5.16 -4.19
N ARG A 77 -0.18 -4.96 -4.40
CA ARG A 77 -0.74 -4.70 -5.72
C ARG A 77 -1.33 -3.30 -5.79
N VAL A 78 -0.78 -2.50 -6.70
CA VAL A 78 -1.16 -1.11 -6.93
C VAL A 78 -1.64 -0.99 -8.37
N VAL A 79 -2.90 -1.35 -8.60
CA VAL A 79 -3.54 -1.26 -9.93
C VAL A 79 -4.56 -0.14 -9.89
N ARG A 80 -4.36 0.89 -10.72
CA ARG A 80 -5.24 2.07 -10.82
C ARG A 80 -5.51 2.70 -9.44
N PRO A 81 -4.46 3.10 -8.69
CA PRO A 81 -4.64 3.77 -7.41
C PRO A 81 -5.37 5.11 -7.60
N SER A 82 -5.77 5.72 -6.48
CA SER A 82 -6.25 7.10 -6.49
C SER A 82 -5.32 8.03 -7.28
N ILE A 83 -5.91 8.90 -8.10
CA ILE A 83 -5.18 9.83 -8.98
C ILE A 83 -4.26 10.80 -8.22
N SER A 84 -4.50 10.99 -6.93
CA SER A 84 -3.69 11.88 -6.09
C SER A 84 -2.37 11.25 -5.64
N LEU A 85 -2.23 9.92 -5.66
CA LEU A 85 -1.05 9.23 -5.14
C LEU A 85 0.16 9.49 -6.05
N LYS A 86 1.15 10.20 -5.51
CA LYS A 86 2.38 10.62 -6.22
C LYS A 86 3.63 9.94 -5.67
N PHE A 87 3.63 9.58 -4.39
CA PHE A 87 4.81 9.09 -3.70
C PHE A 87 4.51 7.80 -2.97
N LEU A 88 5.19 6.72 -3.35
CA LEU A 88 5.12 5.43 -2.68
C LEU A 88 6.49 5.03 -2.16
N SER A 89 6.59 4.74 -0.87
CA SER A 89 7.83 4.26 -0.25
C SER A 89 7.58 3.03 0.59
N ILE A 90 8.28 1.93 0.27
CA ILE A 90 8.22 0.68 1.00
C ILE A 90 9.62 0.34 1.50
N LYS A 91 9.81 0.22 2.82
CA LYS A 91 11.13 -0.04 3.40
C LYS A 91 11.07 -1.12 4.48
N TYR A 92 12.10 -1.95 4.52
CA TYR A 92 12.36 -2.92 5.59
C TYR A 92 11.17 -3.86 5.89
N CYS A 93 10.31 -4.13 4.92
CA CYS A 93 9.23 -5.10 5.02
C CYS A 93 9.80 -6.48 4.69
N LEU A 94 10.21 -7.23 5.72
CA LEU A 94 11.05 -8.43 5.57
C LEU A 94 10.33 -9.65 5.00
N ARG A 95 8.99 -9.67 5.00
CA ARG A 95 8.16 -10.75 4.47
C ARG A 95 7.57 -10.46 3.10
N LEU A 96 7.89 -9.29 2.53
CA LEU A 96 7.39 -8.87 1.23
C LEU A 96 8.13 -9.62 0.14
N ASP A 97 7.38 -10.33 -0.71
CA ASP A 97 7.89 -11.19 -1.79
C ASP A 97 7.66 -10.56 -3.17
N SER A 98 6.60 -9.76 -3.34
CA SER A 98 6.25 -9.14 -4.61
C SER A 98 5.66 -7.74 -4.50
N ILE A 99 5.93 -6.92 -5.50
CA ILE A 99 5.24 -5.64 -5.73
C ILE A 99 4.80 -5.60 -7.21
N GLU A 100 3.53 -5.31 -7.45
CA GLU A 100 2.96 -4.98 -8.75
C GLU A 100 2.45 -3.53 -8.72
N ILE A 101 2.91 -2.69 -9.65
CA ILE A 101 2.40 -1.33 -9.84
C ILE A 101 2.06 -1.14 -11.32
N CYS A 102 0.77 -0.95 -11.59
CA CYS A 102 0.21 -0.84 -12.93
C CYS A 102 -0.76 0.35 -13.02
N ASP A 103 -0.72 1.06 -14.15
CA ASP A 103 -1.64 2.18 -14.45
C ASP A 103 -1.64 3.27 -13.34
N ALA A 104 -0.46 3.62 -12.81
CA ALA A 104 -0.31 4.54 -11.69
C ALA A 104 0.37 5.86 -12.09
N ASN A 105 -0.15 6.99 -11.59
CA ASN A 105 0.44 8.33 -11.80
C ASN A 105 1.49 8.69 -10.72
N LEU A 106 2.27 7.71 -10.29
CA LEU A 106 3.35 7.95 -9.32
C LEU A 106 4.43 8.83 -9.95
N VAL A 107 4.97 9.75 -9.15
CA VAL A 107 6.13 10.58 -9.47
C VAL A 107 7.41 9.93 -8.95
N SER A 108 7.34 9.30 -7.77
CA SER A 108 8.49 8.67 -7.12
C SER A 108 8.09 7.35 -6.46
N PHE A 109 8.88 6.32 -6.72
CA PHE A 109 8.79 5.02 -6.06
C PHE A 109 10.13 4.66 -5.41
N VAL A 110 10.08 4.34 -4.12
CA VAL A 110 11.26 3.96 -3.34
C VAL A 110 11.05 2.61 -2.67
N TYR A 111 11.96 1.68 -2.93
CA TYR A 111 12.01 0.38 -2.29
C TYR A 111 13.37 0.13 -1.62
N VAL A 112 13.33 -0.27 -0.34
CA VAL A 112 14.52 -0.65 0.43
C VAL A 112 14.23 -1.95 1.16
N GLY A 113 14.86 -3.06 0.81
CA GLY A 113 14.46 -4.34 1.40
C GLY A 113 15.24 -5.53 0.88
N LEU A 114 14.63 -6.71 1.03
CA LEU A 114 15.16 -7.97 0.51
C LEU A 114 14.76 -8.14 -0.96
N LYS A 115 15.32 -9.15 -1.63
CA LYS A 115 14.98 -9.46 -3.02
C LYS A 115 13.49 -9.75 -3.16
N ILE A 116 12.84 -9.11 -4.13
CA ILE A 116 11.43 -9.31 -4.49
C ILE A 116 11.24 -9.47 -5.99
N SER A 117 10.07 -9.99 -6.37
CA SER A 117 9.54 -9.90 -7.73
C SER A 117 8.89 -8.54 -7.92
N LEU A 118 9.31 -7.79 -8.95
CA LEU A 118 8.79 -6.45 -9.20
C LEU A 118 8.23 -6.34 -10.62
N LEU A 119 6.94 -5.99 -10.72
CA LEU A 119 6.25 -5.68 -11.96
C LEU A 119 5.86 -4.20 -11.96
N LEU A 120 6.40 -3.43 -12.90
CA LEU A 120 6.15 -2.00 -13.08
C LEU A 120 5.68 -1.76 -14.51
N SER A 121 4.42 -1.33 -14.70
CA SER A 121 3.87 -1.07 -16.03
C SER A 121 3.00 0.20 -16.07
N ASN A 122 2.97 0.86 -17.23
CA ASN A 122 2.12 2.03 -17.51
C ASN A 122 2.15 3.13 -16.42
N MET A 123 3.33 3.68 -16.13
CA MET A 123 3.50 4.80 -15.20
C MET A 123 4.07 6.04 -15.91
N PRO A 124 3.24 6.82 -16.62
CA PRO A 124 3.71 7.91 -17.48
C PRO A 124 4.33 9.08 -16.72
N SER A 125 4.03 9.23 -15.43
CA SER A 125 4.50 10.35 -14.59
C SER A 125 5.72 10.01 -13.73
N LEU A 126 6.26 8.80 -13.83
CA LEU A 126 7.32 8.32 -12.95
C LEU A 126 8.66 8.95 -13.33
N VAL A 127 9.22 9.73 -12.41
CA VAL A 127 10.51 10.43 -12.59
C VAL A 127 11.60 9.77 -11.78
N GLU A 128 11.27 9.31 -10.56
CA GLU A 128 12.25 8.76 -9.63
C GLU A 128 11.92 7.31 -9.27
N VAL A 129 12.92 6.45 -9.42
CA VAL A 129 12.88 5.07 -8.92
C VAL A 129 14.17 4.82 -8.14
N SER A 130 14.04 4.40 -6.87
CA SER A 130 15.20 4.09 -6.02
C SER A 130 15.06 2.71 -5.40
N PHE A 131 16.05 1.85 -5.67
CA PHE A 131 16.22 0.55 -5.03
C PHE A 131 17.50 0.59 -4.18
N ARG A 132 17.41 0.30 -2.88
CA ARG A 132 18.60 0.22 -2.01
C ARG A 132 18.70 -1.12 -1.32
N ASN A 133 19.90 -1.69 -1.31
CA ASN A 133 20.25 -2.97 -0.70
C ASN A 133 19.55 -4.19 -1.31
N VAL A 134 19.28 -4.20 -2.64
CA VAL A 134 18.50 -5.27 -3.29
C VAL A 134 18.97 -5.63 -4.71
N PRO A 135 19.04 -6.93 -5.07
CA PRO A 135 18.86 -7.38 -6.45
C PRO A 135 17.36 -7.49 -6.77
N VAL A 136 16.86 -6.67 -7.70
CA VAL A 136 15.46 -6.65 -8.14
C VAL A 136 15.29 -7.48 -9.41
N VAL A 137 14.27 -8.33 -9.49
CA VAL A 137 13.87 -8.97 -10.75
C VAL A 137 12.76 -8.14 -11.37
N LEU A 138 13.06 -7.50 -12.49
CA LEU A 138 12.07 -6.75 -13.28
C LEU A 138 11.36 -7.72 -14.23
N ILE A 139 10.04 -7.77 -14.14
CA ILE A 139 9.18 -8.47 -15.08
C ILE A 139 8.49 -7.36 -15.90
N PHE A 140 8.63 -7.42 -17.24
CA PHE A 140 8.02 -6.47 -18.18
C PHE A 140 6.70 -7.02 -18.72
#